data_AF-A0A089P362-F1
#
_entry.id   AF-A0A089P362-F1
#
_cell.length_a   1.000
_cell.length_b   1.000
_cell.length_c   1.000
_cell.angle_alpha   90.00
_cell.angle_beta   90.00
_cell.angle_gamma   90.00
#
_symmetry.space_group_name_H-M   'P 1'
#
loop_
_entity.id
_entity.type
_entity.pdbx_description
1 polymer ?
#
loop_
_entity_poly.entity_id
_entity_poly.type
_entity_poly.pdbx_seq_one_letter_code
_entity_poly.pdbx_strand_id
1 'polypeptide(L)'
;MAPDTHDPDRIIGDIFCRLSRCRESLGEDSLVKVAAAVRVALGAAVLEEAERRAAALAERTGPRPRDVRVTAWARRTGGDPYDVGDDLP
;
A
#
# COMPACT_ATOMS: atom_id res chain seq x y z
N MET A 1 17.97 21.94 13.74
CA MET A 1 18.40 20.90 12.78
C MET A 1 18.52 19.61 13.56
N ALA A 2 17.44 18.81 13.61
CA ALA A 2 17.51 17.51 14.25
C ALA A 2 18.42 16.62 13.38
N PRO A 3 19.38 15.87 13.95
CA PRO A 3 20.20 14.97 13.15
C PRO A 3 19.28 13.99 12.42
N ASP A 4 19.51 13.80 11.12
CA ASP A 4 18.83 12.86 10.23
C ASP A 4 18.99 11.43 10.74
N THR A 5 18.23 11.11 11.77
CA THR A 5 18.24 9.81 12.47
C THR A 5 17.46 8.75 11.65
N HIS A 6 17.00 9.13 10.45
CA HIS A 6 16.08 8.36 9.60
C HIS A 6 16.56 8.29 8.14
N ASP A 7 17.86 8.42 7.87
CA ASP A 7 18.39 8.12 6.53
C ASP A 7 18.27 6.59 6.27
N PRO A 8 17.38 6.15 5.36
CA PRO A 8 17.16 4.73 5.10
C PRO A 8 18.40 4.03 4.57
N ASP A 9 19.19 4.73 3.74
CA ASP A 9 20.38 4.16 3.11
C ASP A 9 21.45 3.87 4.17
N ARG A 10 21.58 4.76 5.16
CA ARG A 10 22.46 4.56 6.31
C ARG A 10 22.02 3.35 7.16
N ILE A 11 20.73 3.20 7.41
CA ILE A 11 20.20 2.08 8.20
C ILE A 11 20.46 0.75 7.49
N ILE A 12 20.23 0.70 6.17
CA ILE A 12 20.51 -0.48 5.34
C ILE A 12 22.01 -0.80 5.39
N GLY A 13 22.87 0.22 5.20
CA GLY A 13 24.32 0.07 5.32
C GLY A 13 24.75 -0.53 6.66
N ASP A 14 24.20 -0.03 7.77
CA ASP A 14 24.48 -0.54 9.11
C ASP A 14 24.07 -2.01 9.29
N ILE A 15 22.93 -2.43 8.72
CA ILE A 15 22.50 -3.83 8.74
C ILE A 15 23.52 -4.71 7.99
N PHE A 16 23.95 -4.31 6.80
CA PHE A 16 24.95 -5.08 6.04
C PHE A 16 26.30 -5.14 6.74
N CYS A 17 26.77 -4.04 7.32
CA CYS A 17 28.00 -4.03 8.11
C CYS A 17 27.92 -5.00 9.30
N ARG A 18 26.79 -5.03 10.01
CA ARG A 18 26.57 -5.96 11.14
C ARG A 18 26.52 -7.42 10.69
N LEU A 19 25.89 -7.70 9.54
CA LEU A 19 25.86 -9.05 8.96
C LEU A 19 27.27 -9.50 8.55
N SER A 20 28.09 -8.64 7.93
CA SER A 20 29.48 -8.99 7.59
C SER A 20 30.31 -9.31 8.83
N ARG A 21 30.20 -8.50 9.88
CA ARG A 21 30.88 -8.74 11.16
C ARG A 21 30.41 -10.04 11.83
N CYS A 22 29.12 -10.35 11.73
CA CYS A 22 28.56 -11.61 12.22
C CYS A 22 29.20 -12.82 11.52
N ARG A 23 29.32 -12.76 10.18
CA ARG A 23 30.03 -13.79 9.40
C ARG A 23 31.48 -13.94 9.85
N GLU A 24 32.20 -12.82 9.99
CA GLU A 24 33.61 -12.82 10.39
C GLU A 24 33.82 -13.36 11.81
N SER A 25 32.91 -13.06 12.74
CA SER A 25 33.07 -13.41 14.15
C SER A 25 32.51 -14.79 14.51
N LEU A 26 31.44 -15.24 13.84
CA LEU A 26 30.65 -16.41 14.22
C LEU A 26 30.50 -17.46 13.09
N GLY A 27 31.08 -17.19 11.92
CA GLY A 27 31.06 -18.09 10.76
C GLY A 27 29.77 -18.03 9.94
N GLU A 28 29.78 -18.77 8.82
CA GLU A 28 28.74 -18.75 7.79
C GLU A 28 27.38 -19.26 8.30
N ASP A 29 27.36 -20.31 9.12
CA ASP A 29 26.13 -20.87 9.67
C ASP A 29 25.36 -19.86 10.55
N SER A 30 26.10 -19.06 11.31
CA SER A 30 25.53 -18.00 12.15
C SER A 30 24.98 -16.87 11.29
N LEU A 31 25.69 -16.49 10.21
CA LEU A 31 25.19 -15.54 9.23
C LEU A 31 23.87 -16.00 8.63
N VAL A 32 23.75 -17.26 8.20
CA VAL A 32 22.52 -17.79 7.59
C VAL A 32 21.34 -17.66 8.56
N LYS A 33 21.52 -18.02 9.82
CA LYS A 33 20.48 -17.92 10.87
C LYS A 33 20.07 -16.47 11.13
N VAL A 34 21.05 -15.57 11.29
CA VAL A 34 20.79 -14.14 11.53
C VAL A 34 20.14 -13.49 10.32
N ALA A 35 20.60 -13.79 9.10
CA ALA A 35 20.01 -13.28 7.88
C ALA A 35 18.55 -13.76 7.71
N ALA A 36 18.25 -15.02 8.06
CA ALA A 36 16.87 -15.51 8.07
C ALA A 36 15.99 -14.72 9.05
N ALA A 37 16.47 -14.50 10.28
CA ALA A 37 15.73 -13.71 11.28
C ALA A 37 15.49 -12.26 10.82
N VAL A 38 16.51 -11.61 10.24
CA VAL A 38 16.39 -10.25 9.68
C VAL A 38 15.36 -10.21 8.56
N ARG A 39 15.35 -11.17 7.63
CA ARG A 39 14.34 -11.25 6.56
C ARG A 39 12.92 -11.38 7.11
N VAL A 40 12.73 -12.22 8.13
CA VAL A 40 11.41 -12.38 8.77
C VAL A 40 10.96 -11.07 9.42
N ALA A 41 11.84 -10.40 10.17
CA ALA A 41 11.53 -9.13 10.81
C ALA A 41 11.17 -8.03 9.80
N LEU A 42 11.93 -7.92 8.71
CA LEU A 42 11.65 -6.97 7.63
C LEU A 42 10.32 -7.29 6.94
N GLY A 43 10.06 -8.57 6.65
CA GLY A 43 8.80 -9.00 6.05
C GLY A 43 7.58 -8.64 6.91
N ALA A 44 7.67 -8.85 8.23
CA ALA A 44 6.61 -8.48 9.16
C ALA A 44 6.36 -6.96 9.18
N ALA A 45 7.42 -6.15 9.23
CA ALA A 45 7.30 -4.69 9.21
C ALA A 45 6.71 -4.17 7.89
N VAL A 46 7.10 -4.75 6.75
CA VAL A 46 6.54 -4.41 5.43
C VAL A 46 5.06 -4.76 5.35
N LEU A 47 4.66 -5.92 5.88
CA LEU A 47 3.26 -6.34 5.92
C LEU A 47 2.42 -5.36 6.75
N GLU A 48 2.88 -5.01 7.96
CA GLU A 48 2.17 -4.06 8.84
C GLU A 48 1.98 -2.69 8.15
N GLU A 49 3.02 -2.18 7.49
CA GLU A 49 2.93 -0.91 6.76
C GLU A 49 2.00 -1.02 5.54
N ALA A 50 2.00 -2.15 4.83
CA ALA A 50 1.08 -2.39 3.73
C ALA A 50 -0.38 -2.42 4.19
N GLU A 51 -0.67 -3.08 5.32
CA GLU A 51 -2.00 -3.11 5.94
C GLU A 51 -2.44 -1.72 6.38
N ARG A 52 -1.55 -0.95 7.01
CA ARG A 52 -1.81 0.45 7.42
C ARG A 52 -2.16 1.32 6.21
N ARG A 53 -1.40 1.20 5.12
CA ARG A 53 -1.68 1.93 3.87
C ARG A 53 -3.00 1.49 3.23
N ALA A 54 -3.28 0.18 3.23
CA ALA A 54 -4.53 -0.36 2.71
C ALA A 54 -5.73 0.17 3.51
N ALA A 55 -5.64 0.23 4.84
CA ALA A 55 -6.68 0.81 5.69
C ALA A 55 -6.90 2.31 5.39
N ALA A 56 -5.84 3.10 5.30
CA ALA A 56 -5.93 4.52 4.97
C ALA A 56 -6.52 4.76 3.57
N LEU A 57 -6.23 3.89 2.59
CA LEU A 57 -6.86 3.92 1.27
C LEU A 57 -8.34 3.55 1.34
N ALA A 58 -8.69 2.48 2.06
CA ALA A 58 -10.07 2.03 2.22
C ALA A 58 -10.95 3.12 2.87
N GLU A 59 -10.44 3.84 3.86
CA GLU A 59 -11.13 4.99 4.47
C GLU A 59 -11.41 6.11 3.45
N ARG A 60 -10.48 6.35 2.53
CA ARG A 60 -10.62 7.39 1.49
C ARG A 60 -11.54 6.98 0.35
N THR A 61 -11.56 5.70 -0.01
CA THR A 61 -12.32 5.17 -1.16
C THR A 61 -13.64 4.51 -0.77
N GLY A 62 -13.96 4.47 0.52
CA GLY A 62 -15.22 3.90 1.01
C GLY A 62 -16.45 4.65 0.49
N PRO A 63 -17.56 3.95 0.17
CA PRO A 63 -18.80 4.60 -0.19
C PRO A 63 -19.31 5.46 0.97
N ARG A 64 -19.55 6.74 0.71
CA ARG A 64 -20.10 7.67 1.70
C ARG A 64 -21.64 7.57 1.70
N PRO A 65 -22.31 7.92 2.82
CA PRO A 65 -23.77 7.88 2.90
C PRO A 65 -24.50 8.73 1.85
N ARG A 66 -23.82 9.74 1.29
CA ARG A 66 -24.33 10.64 0.25
C ARG A 66 -23.87 10.30 -1.16
N ASP A 67 -23.08 9.24 -1.34
CA ASP A 67 -22.60 8.84 -2.65
C ASP A 67 -23.75 8.25 -3.48
N VAL A 68 -23.89 8.73 -4.71
CA VAL A 68 -24.90 8.22 -5.64
C VAL A 68 -24.51 6.80 -6.06
N ARG A 69 -25.26 5.81 -5.58
CA ARG A 69 -25.08 4.41 -5.99
C ARG A 69 -25.63 4.20 -7.40
N VAL A 70 -24.75 4.29 -8.39
CA VAL A 70 -25.08 3.94 -9.78
C VAL A 70 -25.02 2.42 -9.92
N THR A 71 -26.16 1.75 -10.07
CA THR A 71 -26.20 0.36 -10.54
C THR A 71 -26.48 0.37 -12.04
N ALA A 72 -25.86 -0.56 -12.79
CA ALA A 72 -25.95 -0.64 -14.25
C ALA A 72 -27.38 -0.73 -14.81
N TRP A 73 -28.37 -1.01 -13.95
CA TRP A 73 -29.78 -1.18 -14.30
C TRP A 73 -30.72 -0.15 -13.67
N ALA A 74 -30.27 0.70 -12.74
CA ALA A 74 -31.14 1.66 -12.05
C ALA A 74 -31.63 2.83 -12.93
N ARG A 75 -31.09 3.01 -14.14
CA ARG A 75 -31.41 4.14 -15.02
C ARG A 75 -31.93 3.74 -16.40
N ARG A 76 -32.62 2.59 -16.52
CA ARG A 76 -33.31 2.17 -17.77
C ARG A 76 -34.84 2.25 -17.68
N THR A 77 -35.39 3.15 -16.88
CA THR A 77 -36.86 3.29 -16.73
C THR A 77 -37.39 4.68 -17.06
N GLY A 78 -36.70 5.41 -17.92
CA GLY A 78 -37.16 6.69 -18.44
C GLY A 78 -36.41 7.04 -19.70
N GLY A 79 -36.67 6.29 -20.78
CA GLY A 79 -36.37 6.80 -22.11
C GLY A 79 -37.26 8.02 -22.33
N ASP A 80 -36.65 9.17 -22.47
CA ASP A 80 -37.33 10.40 -22.86
C ASP A 80 -37.97 10.15 -24.24
N PRO A 81 -39.30 10.20 -24.39
CA PRO A 81 -39.88 10.23 -25.73
C PRO A 81 -39.45 11.56 -26.34
N TYR A 82 -38.43 11.51 -27.20
CA TYR A 82 -38.15 12.58 -28.14
C TYR A 82 -39.43 12.79 -28.97
N ASP A 83 -40.26 13.75 -28.56
CA ASP A 83 -41.37 14.25 -29.34
C ASP A 83 -40.76 15.14 -30.43
N VAL A 84 -40.52 14.54 -31.59
CA VAL A 84 -40.19 15.28 -32.80
C VAL A 84 -41.47 15.98 -33.22
N GLY A 85 -41.73 17.15 -32.64
CA GLY A 85 -42.79 18.03 -33.07
C GLY A 85 -42.58 18.38 -34.54
N ASP A 86 -43.50 17.89 -35.38
CA ASP A 86 -43.72 18.35 -36.75
C ASP A 86 -44.09 19.85 -36.71
N ASP A 87 -43.09 20.73 -36.71
CA ASP A 87 -43.27 22.12 -37.11
C ASP A 87 -43.15 22.20 -38.63
N LEU A 88 -44.26 21.89 -39.31
CA LEU A 88 -44.61 22.44 -40.62
C LEU A 88 -45.38 23.74 -40.39
N PRO A 89 -44.77 24.87 -40.78
CA PRO A 89 -45.36 25.65 -41.87
C PRO A 89 -44.35 26.13 -42.93
#